data_AF-A0A6H9WV77-F1
#
_entry.id   AF-A0A6H9WV77-F1
#
_cell.length_a   1.000
_cell.length_b   1.000
_cell.length_c   1.000
_cell.angle_alpha   90.00
_cell.angle_beta   90.00
_cell.angle_gamma   90.00
#
_symmetry.space_group_name_H-M   'P 1'
#
loop_
_entity.id
_entity.type
_entity.pdbx_description
1 polymer ?
#
loop_
_entity_poly.entity_id
_entity_poly.type
_entity_poly.pdbx_seq_one_letter_code
_entity_poly.pdbx_strand_id
1 'polypeptide(L)'
;MKTFDALFDELSEKARTRPEGSGTVAELDAGVHFIGKKIVEEAAEVWMASEYESVDEAAAEMSQLIYHVQVMMLAKGLTPADVYRHL
;
A
#
# COMPACT_ATOMS: atom_id res chain seq x y z
N MET A 1 11.54 12.83 -1.82
CA MET A 1 11.62 11.38 -1.58
C MET A 1 10.80 11.08 -0.34
N LYS A 2 9.74 10.25 -0.45
CA LYS A 2 8.96 9.83 0.72
C LYS A 2 9.61 8.57 1.30
N THR A 3 9.65 8.45 2.63
CA THR A 3 10.04 7.21 3.31
C THR A 3 8.81 6.32 3.51
N PHE A 4 9.02 5.06 3.89
CA PHE A 4 7.93 4.15 4.24
C PHE A 4 7.04 4.76 5.35
N ASP A 5 7.65 5.28 6.41
CA ASP A 5 6.94 5.89 7.55
C ASP A 5 6.20 7.17 7.14
N ALA A 6 6.82 8.03 6.32
CA ALA A 6 6.17 9.26 5.86
C ALA A 6 4.95 8.99 4.96
N LEU A 7 4.99 7.91 4.16
CA LEU A 7 3.80 7.45 3.43
C LEU A 7 2.73 6.98 4.41
N PHE A 8 3.09 6.19 5.41
CA PHE A 8 2.14 5.65 6.38
C PHE A 8 1.43 6.76 7.16
N ASP A 9 2.17 7.80 7.56
CA ASP A 9 1.61 8.98 8.22
C ASP A 9 0.61 9.71 7.32
N GLU A 10 0.92 9.88 6.03
CA GLU A 10 0.01 10.49 5.05
C GLU A 10 -1.28 9.67 4.87
N LEU A 11 -1.15 8.35 4.74
CA LEU A 11 -2.30 7.45 4.60
C LEU A 11 -3.16 7.42 5.87
N SER A 12 -2.52 7.43 7.04
CA SER A 12 -3.19 7.55 8.34
C SER A 12 -4.01 8.83 8.44
N GLU A 13 -3.43 9.94 7.98
CA GLU A 13 -4.12 11.23 7.96
C GLU A 13 -5.31 11.23 6.99
N LYS A 14 -5.18 10.63 5.80
CA LYS A 14 -6.30 10.43 4.87
C LYS A 14 -7.39 9.55 5.46
N ALA A 15 -7.03 8.47 6.14
CA ALA A 15 -7.98 7.59 6.81
C ALA A 15 -8.76 8.33 7.91
N ARG A 16 -8.09 9.26 8.61
CA ARG A 16 -8.69 10.09 9.68
C ARG A 16 -9.57 11.21 9.14
N THR A 17 -9.08 11.96 8.15
CA THR A 17 -9.76 13.16 7.62
C THR A 17 -10.77 12.85 6.53
N ARG A 18 -10.66 11.67 5.93
CA ARG A 18 -11.55 11.14 4.89
C ARG A 18 -11.84 12.14 3.76
N PRO A 19 -10.80 12.69 3.08
CA PRO A 19 -11.01 13.67 2.03
C PRO A 19 -11.77 13.05 0.85
N GLU A 20 -12.67 13.84 0.25
CA GLU A 20 -13.47 13.42 -0.90
C GLU A 20 -12.57 13.00 -2.07
N GLY A 21 -12.95 11.92 -2.76
CA GLY A 21 -12.19 11.38 -3.90
C GLY A 21 -10.90 10.64 -3.53
N SER A 22 -10.62 10.40 -2.25
CA SER A 22 -9.44 9.62 -1.85
C SER A 22 -9.58 8.14 -2.17
N GLY A 23 -8.69 7.62 -3.03
CA GLY A 23 -8.57 6.18 -3.30
C GLY A 23 -8.33 5.37 -2.03
N THR A 24 -7.48 5.85 -1.12
CA THR A 24 -7.22 5.21 0.18
C THR A 24 -8.50 5.02 0.99
N VAL A 25 -9.35 6.05 1.05
CA VAL A 25 -10.62 5.99 1.79
C VAL A 25 -11.57 4.99 1.12
N ALA A 26 -11.65 5.01 -0.21
CA ALA A 26 -12.49 4.06 -0.96
C ALA A 26 -12.07 2.60 -0.74
N GLU A 27 -10.77 2.32 -0.71
CA GLU A 27 -10.24 0.99 -0.42
C GLU A 27 -10.54 0.53 1.02
N LEU A 28 -10.34 1.42 2.00
CA LEU A 28 -10.68 1.14 3.39
C LEU A 28 -12.16 0.83 3.56
N ASP A 29 -13.03 1.58 2.89
CA ASP A 29 -14.47 1.36 2.90
C ASP A 29 -14.88 0.06 2.20
N ALA A 30 -14.16 -0.34 1.15
CA ALA A 30 -14.35 -1.63 0.45
C ALA A 30 -13.86 -2.83 1.29
N GLY A 31 -13.00 -2.60 2.27
CA GLY A 31 -12.62 -3.55 3.31
C GLY A 31 -11.50 -4.52 2.94
N VAL A 32 -11.12 -5.34 3.93
CA VAL A 32 -9.93 -6.23 3.89
C VAL A 32 -9.88 -7.14 2.67
N HIS A 33 -11.02 -7.69 2.22
CA HIS A 33 -11.06 -8.58 1.06
C HIS A 33 -10.69 -7.86 -0.24
N PHE A 34 -11.15 -6.62 -0.41
CA PHE A 34 -10.81 -5.82 -1.58
C PHE A 34 -9.31 -5.48 -1.59
N ILE A 35 -8.81 -4.95 -0.47
CA ILE A 35 -7.40 -4.58 -0.31
C ILE A 35 -6.49 -5.81 -0.52
N GLY A 36 -6.88 -6.97 0.00
CA GLY A 36 -6.14 -8.22 -0.18
C GLY A 36 -6.05 -8.65 -1.65
N LYS A 37 -7.10 -8.45 -2.46
CA LYS A 37 -7.03 -8.69 -3.91
C LYS A 37 -6.04 -7.76 -4.60
N LYS A 38 -6.06 -6.47 -4.26
CA LYS A 38 -5.08 -5.51 -4.79
C LYS A 38 -3.65 -5.90 -4.44
N ILE A 39 -3.36 -6.31 -3.20
CA ILE A 39 -2.03 -6.80 -2.82
C ILE A 39 -1.59 -7.99 -3.70
N VAL A 40 -2.48 -8.94 -3.98
CA VAL A 40 -2.16 -10.10 -4.83
C VAL A 40 -1.92 -9.68 -6.29
N GLU A 41 -2.71 -8.74 -6.80
CA GLU A 41 -2.56 -8.17 -8.14
C GLU A 41 -1.19 -7.50 -8.31
N GLU A 42 -0.85 -6.55 -7.42
CA GLU A 42 0.44 -5.86 -7.47
C GLU A 42 1.62 -6.80 -7.24
N ALA A 43 1.47 -7.85 -6.41
CA ALA A 43 2.53 -8.83 -6.24
C ALA A 43 2.82 -9.60 -7.54
N ALA A 44 1.80 -9.89 -8.34
CA ALA A 44 1.97 -10.48 -9.66
C ALA A 44 2.63 -9.48 -10.63
N GLU A 45 2.20 -8.22 -10.61
CA GLU A 45 2.77 -7.15 -11.46
C GLU A 45 4.23 -6.87 -11.11
N VAL A 46 4.59 -6.80 -9.82
CA VAL A 46 5.99 -6.71 -9.37
C VAL A 46 6.84 -7.83 -9.94
N TRP A 47 6.35 -9.08 -9.90
CA TRP A 47 7.08 -10.21 -10.47
C TRP A 47 7.27 -10.04 -11.99
N MET A 48 6.19 -9.76 -12.71
CA MET A 48 6.22 -9.59 -14.16
C MET A 48 7.14 -8.44 -14.58
N ALA A 49 7.03 -7.28 -13.93
CA ALA A 49 7.85 -6.12 -14.23
C ALA A 49 9.33 -6.35 -13.91
N SER A 50 9.63 -7.10 -12.85
CA SER A 50 11.02 -7.46 -12.49
C SER A 50 11.68 -8.40 -13.52
N GLU A 51 10.90 -9.24 -14.20
CA GLU A 51 11.40 -10.20 -15.21
C GLU A 51 11.47 -9.59 -16.61
N TYR A 52 10.52 -8.72 -16.96
CA TYR A 52 10.26 -8.36 -18.35
C TYR A 52 10.31 -6.87 -18.67
N GLU A 53 10.27 -6.01 -17.65
CA GLU A 53 10.14 -4.56 -17.84
C GLU A 53 11.40 -3.80 -17.39
N SER A 54 11.34 -2.47 -17.48
CA SER A 54 12.45 -1.63 -17.05
C SER A 54 12.54 -1.56 -15.51
N VAL A 55 13.72 -1.16 -15.00
CA VAL A 55 13.92 -0.92 -13.57
C VAL A 55 12.97 0.14 -13.02
N ASP A 56 12.58 1.12 -13.84
CA ASP A 56 11.65 2.19 -13.45
C ASP A 56 10.22 1.65 -13.29
N GLU A 57 9.77 0.81 -14.24
CA GLU A 57 8.47 0.13 -14.19
C GLU A 57 8.41 -0.83 -12.99
N ALA A 58 9.45 -1.64 -12.77
CA ALA A 58 9.51 -2.52 -11.60
C ALA A 58 9.44 -1.73 -10.28
N ALA A 59 10.12 -0.58 -10.20
CA ALA A 59 10.04 0.30 -9.03
C ALA A 59 8.64 0.92 -8.85
N ALA A 60 7.94 1.24 -9.95
CA ALA A 60 6.57 1.71 -9.92
C ALA A 60 5.64 0.66 -9.31
N GLU A 61 5.69 -0.60 -9.75
CA GLU A 61 4.85 -1.66 -9.19
C GLU A 61 5.18 -1.98 -7.73
N MET A 62 6.47 -1.97 -7.37
CA MET A 62 6.87 -2.12 -5.97
C MET A 62 6.30 -0.99 -5.11
N SER A 63 6.19 0.23 -5.65
CA SER A 63 5.59 1.36 -4.93
C SER A 63 4.09 1.18 -4.71
N GLN A 64 3.37 0.63 -5.69
CA GLN A 64 1.94 0.32 -5.57
C GLN A 64 1.70 -0.80 -4.55
N LEU A 65 2.50 -1.86 -4.59
CA LEU A 65 2.45 -2.94 -3.61
C LEU A 65 2.68 -2.42 -2.18
N ILE A 66 3.70 -1.59 -1.97
CA ILE A 66 3.98 -0.97 -0.67
C ILE A 66 2.78 -0.13 -0.20
N TYR A 67 2.18 0.66 -1.10
CA TYR A 67 1.00 1.44 -0.80
C TYR A 67 -0.16 0.56 -0.31
N HIS A 68 -0.55 -0.50 -1.06
CA HIS A 68 -1.67 -1.35 -0.66
C HIS A 68 -1.40 -2.16 0.61
N VAL A 69 -0.14 -2.57 0.86
CA VAL A 69 0.27 -3.17 2.14
C VAL A 69 0.04 -2.19 3.29
N GLN A 70 0.40 -0.91 3.15
CA GLN A 70 0.14 0.09 4.18
C GLN A 70 -1.36 0.39 4.36
N VAL A 71 -2.16 0.36 3.30
CA VAL A 71 -3.64 0.45 3.41
C VAL A 71 -4.20 -0.74 4.21
N MET A 72 -3.68 -1.96 3.97
CA MET A 72 -4.04 -3.13 4.77
C MET A 72 -3.62 -2.98 6.23
N MET A 73 -2.43 -2.42 6.51
CA MET A 73 -2.01 -2.13 7.88
C MET A 73 -3.03 -1.25 8.60
N LEU A 74 -3.49 -0.16 7.95
CA LEU A 74 -4.54 0.71 8.49
C LEU A 74 -5.86 -0.04 8.73
N ALA A 75 -6.31 -0.84 7.76
CA ALA A 75 -7.53 -1.65 7.88
C ALA A 75 -7.46 -2.68 9.02
N LYS A 76 -6.24 -3.12 9.38
CA LYS A 76 -5.99 -4.09 10.45
C LYS A 76 -5.59 -3.45 11.79
N GLY A 77 -5.43 -2.12 11.84
CA GLY A 77 -4.95 -1.40 13.02
C GLY A 77 -3.48 -1.66 13.38
N LEU A 78 -2.64 -1.95 12.38
CA LEU A 78 -1.20 -2.18 12.53
C LEU A 78 -0.40 -0.90 12.26
N THR A 79 0.67 -0.72 13.02
CA THR A 79 1.67 0.35 12.80
C THR A 79 2.89 -0.20 12.07
N PRO A 80 3.73 0.66 11.43
CA PRO A 80 5.03 0.24 10.89
C PRO A 80 5.90 -0.45 11.94
N ALA A 81 5.88 0.03 13.19
CA ALA A 81 6.61 -0.60 14.29
C ALA A 81 6.16 -2.04 14.55
N ASP A 82 4.86 -2.35 14.42
CA ASP A 82 4.36 -3.72 14.57
C ASP A 82 4.96 -4.67 13.53
N VAL A 83 5.13 -4.19 12.29
CA VAL A 83 5.74 -4.94 11.17
C VAL A 83 7.26 -5.03 11.34
N TYR A 84 7.93 -3.91 11.66
CA TYR A 84 9.38 -3.85 11.81
C TYR A 84 9.94 -4.76 12.91
N ARG A 85 9.15 -5.09 13.94
CA ARG A 85 9.55 -6.09 14.95
C ARG A 85 9.81 -7.49 14.38
N HIS A 86 9.38 -7.76 13.15
CA HIS A 86 9.58 -9.04 12.46
C HIS A 86 10.70 -9.01 11.42
N LEU A 87 11.39 -7.88 11.25
CA LEU A 87 12.53 -7.72 10.36
C LEU A 87 13.85 -7.87 11.14
#